data_AF-A0A4Y8ZNM5-F1
#
_entry.id   AF-A0A4Y8ZNM5-F1
#
_cell.length_a   1.000
_cell.length_b   1.000
_cell.length_c   1.000
_cell.angle_alpha   90.00
_cell.angle_beta   90.00
_cell.angle_gamma   90.00
#
_symmetry.space_group_name_H-M   'P 1'
#
loop_
_entity.id
_entity.type
_entity.pdbx_description
1 polymer ?
#
loop_
_entity_poly.entity_id
_entity_poly.type
_entity_poly.pdbx_seq_one_letter_code
_entity_poly.pdbx_strand_id
1 'polypeptide(L)'
;MDERTIQGSRIAIDAALKRFAEWGAKNLIKVTNIGPVQEELRGYFGFMQSVAGQTPSEISRTFGLRETDLAQGAMIYRLARIPLENEFVVRGYTTLPDGLRLPEGQIKDAAGYRVGTGALQYALTKPFPVTYLGLLRPHQGFDIRTIAP
;
A
#
# COMPACT_ATOMS: atom_id res chain seq x y z
N MET A 1 -3.32 -15.23 -21.48
CA MET A 1 -4.16 -14.14 -20.94
C MET A 1 -3.25 -13.35 -20.00
N ASP A 2 -2.97 -12.08 -20.31
CA ASP A 2 -2.00 -11.26 -19.56
C ASP A 2 -2.54 -10.97 -18.15
N GLU A 3 -1.68 -11.02 -17.12
CA GLU A 3 -2.03 -10.78 -15.72
C GLU A 3 -2.62 -9.38 -15.51
N ARG A 4 -2.20 -8.41 -16.34
CA ARG A 4 -2.79 -7.06 -16.37
C ARG A 4 -4.25 -7.05 -16.79
N THR A 5 -4.65 -7.98 -17.66
CA THR A 5 -6.06 -8.14 -18.08
C THR A 5 -6.94 -8.71 -16.96
N ILE A 6 -6.36 -9.53 -16.08
CA ILE A 6 -7.07 -10.12 -14.92
C ILE A 6 -7.23 -9.09 -13.80
N GLN A 7 -6.21 -8.28 -13.54
CA GLN A 7 -6.23 -7.24 -12.51
C GLN A 7 -7.25 -6.10 -12.81
N GLY A 8 -7.43 -5.75 -14.08
CA GLY A 8 -8.47 -4.81 -14.52
C GLY A 8 -9.85 -5.45 -14.73
N SER A 9 -10.02 -6.75 -14.47
CA SER A 9 -11.30 -7.42 -14.69
C SER A 9 -12.36 -6.96 -13.70
N ARG A 10 -13.62 -6.96 -14.13
CA ARG A 10 -14.78 -6.64 -13.28
C ARG A 10 -14.81 -7.49 -12.01
N ILE A 11 -14.44 -8.77 -12.13
CA ILE A 11 -14.37 -9.72 -11.01
C ILE A 11 -13.35 -9.25 -9.95
N ALA A 12 -12.17 -8.78 -10.37
CA ALA A 12 -11.15 -8.30 -9.44
C ALA A 12 -11.58 -7.01 -8.73
N ILE A 13 -12.24 -6.11 -9.45
CA ILE A 13 -12.79 -4.86 -8.90
C ILE A 13 -13.90 -5.17 -7.90
N ASP A 14 -14.86 -6.03 -8.26
CA ASP A 14 -15.99 -6.40 -7.39
C ASP A 14 -15.49 -7.08 -6.10
N ALA A 15 -14.50 -7.98 -6.22
CA ALA A 15 -13.86 -8.61 -5.07
C ALA A 15 -13.14 -7.59 -4.17
N ALA A 16 -12.46 -6.60 -4.76
CA ALA A 16 -11.81 -5.53 -4.01
C ALA A 16 -12.83 -4.66 -3.26
N LEU A 17 -13.89 -4.22 -3.93
CA LEU A 17 -14.96 -3.42 -3.34
C LEU A 17 -15.67 -4.17 -2.21
N LYS A 18 -15.97 -5.46 -2.40
CA LYS A 18 -16.54 -6.31 -1.35
C LYS A 18 -15.62 -6.36 -0.12
N ARG A 19 -14.31 -6.56 -0.34
CA ARG A 19 -13.33 -6.57 0.75
C ARG A 19 -13.21 -5.21 1.43
N PHE A 20 -13.27 -4.11 0.69
CA PHE A 20 -13.29 -2.77 1.27
C PHE A 20 -14.53 -2.54 2.13
N ALA A 21 -15.70 -3.01 1.69
CA ALA A 21 -16.95 -2.91 2.43
C ALA A 21 -16.91 -3.74 3.72
N GLU A 22 -16.39 -4.97 3.68
CA GLU A 22 -16.26 -5.85 4.84
C GLU A 22 -15.32 -5.28 5.91
N TRP A 23 -14.19 -4.71 5.49
CA TRP A 23 -13.18 -4.20 6.42
C TRP A 23 -13.44 -2.74 6.83
N GLY A 24 -14.08 -1.97 5.96
CA GLY A 24 -14.32 -0.54 6.13
C GLY A 24 -13.09 0.33 5.84
N ALA A 25 -13.35 1.58 5.46
CA ALA A 25 -12.33 2.57 5.12
C ALA A 25 -11.26 2.75 6.21
N LYS A 26 -11.65 2.57 7.48
CA LYS A 26 -10.75 2.75 8.62
C LYS A 26 -9.53 1.83 8.61
N ASN A 27 -9.62 0.70 7.90
CA ASN A 27 -8.57 -0.30 7.78
C ASN A 27 -7.77 -0.17 6.47
N LEU A 28 -8.10 0.80 5.61
CA LEU A 28 -7.34 1.11 4.41
C LEU A 28 -6.32 2.19 4.72
N ILE A 29 -5.04 1.85 4.52
CA ILE A 29 -3.94 2.73 4.85
C ILE A 29 -3.04 2.98 3.64
N LYS A 30 -2.42 4.15 3.68
CA LYS A 30 -1.33 4.52 2.78
C LYS A 30 -0.10 4.84 3.61
N VAL A 31 1.04 4.36 3.15
CA VAL A 31 2.33 4.60 3.77
C VAL A 31 3.16 5.45 2.81
N THR A 32 3.80 6.49 3.33
CA THR A 32 4.70 7.36 2.57
C THR A 32 5.99 7.63 3.32
N ASN A 33 6.99 8.13 2.60
CA ASN A 33 8.19 8.69 3.19
C ASN A 33 7.83 9.90 4.08
N ILE A 34 8.75 10.28 4.96
CA ILE A 34 8.60 11.48 5.79
C ILE A 34 8.55 12.73 4.90
N GLY A 35 7.59 13.60 5.18
CA GLY A 35 7.37 14.84 4.45
C GLY A 35 6.30 15.70 5.13
N PRO A 36 5.78 16.72 4.43
CA PRO A 36 4.64 17.48 4.93
C PRO A 36 3.40 16.60 5.03
N VAL A 37 2.58 16.85 6.04
CA VAL A 37 1.25 16.24 6.17
C VAL A 37 0.40 16.67 4.97
N GLN A 38 -0.22 15.69 4.33
CA GLN A 38 -1.08 15.92 3.17
C GLN A 38 -2.52 15.49 3.47
N GLU A 39 -3.48 16.26 2.98
CA GLU A 39 -4.92 15.95 3.08
C GLU A 39 -5.40 15.06 1.92
N GLU A 40 -4.65 15.05 0.81
CA GLU A 40 -4.92 14.19 -0.34
C GLU A 40 -3.64 13.49 -0.82
N LEU A 41 -3.76 12.22 -1.20
CA LEU A 41 -2.64 11.42 -1.67
C LEU A 41 -2.99 10.59 -2.92
N ARG A 42 -1.96 10.25 -3.71
CA ARG A 42 -2.04 9.34 -4.88
C ARG A 42 -1.21 8.08 -4.69
N GLY A 43 -1.38 7.09 -5.56
CA GLY A 43 -0.52 5.90 -5.62
C GLY A 43 -0.97 4.77 -4.70
N TYR A 44 -0.04 3.91 -4.28
CA TYR A 44 -0.40 2.65 -3.63
C TYR A 44 -0.97 2.82 -2.22
N PHE A 45 -1.92 1.94 -1.89
CA PHE A 45 -2.50 1.75 -0.57
C PHE A 45 -2.78 0.25 -0.34
N GLY A 46 -3.01 -0.12 0.91
CA GLY A 46 -3.27 -1.49 1.31
C GLY A 46 -4.06 -1.58 2.60
N PHE A 47 -4.15 -2.78 3.15
CA PHE A 47 -4.83 -3.01 4.42
C PHE A 47 -3.88 -2.87 5.61
N MET A 48 -4.39 -2.28 6.68
CA MET A 48 -3.68 -2.08 7.94
C MET A 48 -3.15 -3.39 8.54
N GLN A 49 -3.94 -4.48 8.47
CA GLN A 49 -3.54 -5.79 8.97
C GLN A 49 -2.26 -6.33 8.30
N SER A 50 -2.00 -5.94 7.05
CA SER A 50 -0.85 -6.44 6.30
C SER A 50 0.47 -5.91 6.85
N VAL A 51 0.42 -4.85 7.67
CA VAL A 51 1.59 -4.19 8.25
C VAL A 51 1.53 -4.11 9.77
N ALA A 52 0.56 -4.75 10.41
CA ALA A 52 0.42 -4.75 11.86
C ALA A 52 1.70 -5.29 12.53
N GLY A 53 2.25 -4.52 13.47
CA GLY A 53 3.49 -4.86 14.18
C GLY A 53 4.79 -4.65 13.38
N GLN A 54 4.71 -4.32 12.08
CA GLN A 54 5.89 -4.18 11.24
C GLN A 54 6.57 -2.82 11.41
N THR A 55 7.90 -2.83 11.35
CA THR A 55 8.75 -1.65 11.23
C THR A 55 8.69 -1.04 9.83
N PRO A 56 9.05 0.24 9.63
CA PRO A 56 9.13 0.84 8.29
C PRO A 56 9.93 0.00 7.28
N SER A 57 11.04 -0.62 7.70
CA SER A 57 11.82 -1.50 6.82
C SER A 57 11.07 -2.76 6.42
N GLU A 58 10.29 -3.35 7.32
CA GLU A 58 9.47 -4.53 7.02
C GLU A 58 8.30 -4.16 6.13
N ILE A 59 7.68 -3.00 6.37
CA ILE A 59 6.62 -2.44 5.51
C ILE A 59 7.13 -2.24 4.08
N SER A 60 8.33 -1.68 3.90
CA SER A 60 8.94 -1.59 2.57
C SER A 60 9.05 -2.95 1.90
N ARG A 61 9.44 -4.00 2.63
CA ARG A 61 9.52 -5.37 2.09
C ARG A 61 8.14 -5.95 1.78
N THR A 62 7.16 -5.75 2.67
CA THR A 62 5.80 -6.23 2.47
C THR A 62 5.15 -5.58 1.25
N PHE A 63 5.43 -4.30 1.00
CA PHE A 63 4.91 -3.58 -0.15
C PHE A 63 5.84 -3.58 -1.38
N GLY A 64 7.00 -4.23 -1.34
CA GLY A 64 7.94 -4.25 -2.45
C GLY A 64 8.59 -2.89 -2.78
N LEU A 65 8.55 -1.93 -1.84
CA LEU A 65 9.18 -0.61 -1.97
C LEU A 65 10.71 -0.72 -1.92
N ARG A 66 11.42 0.36 -2.27
CA ARG A 66 12.88 0.40 -2.11
C ARG A 66 13.22 0.43 -0.64
N GLU A 67 14.36 -0.18 -0.28
CA GLU A 67 14.84 -0.20 1.10
C GLU A 67 15.12 1.19 1.66
N THR A 68 15.45 2.15 0.78
CA THR A 68 15.70 3.54 1.13
C THR A 68 14.43 4.36 1.35
N ASP A 69 13.28 3.92 0.82
CA ASP A 69 12.06 4.75 0.80
C ASP A 69 11.60 5.08 2.23
N LEU A 70 11.55 4.07 3.09
CA LEU A 70 11.07 4.22 4.48
C LEU A 70 12.21 4.17 5.52
N ALA A 71 13.46 4.31 5.09
CA ALA A 71 14.64 4.17 5.97
C ALA A 71 14.66 5.18 7.12
N GLN A 72 14.14 6.39 6.89
CA GLN A 72 14.06 7.44 7.91
C GLN A 72 12.79 7.34 8.78
N GLY A 73 11.90 6.42 8.48
CA GLY A 73 10.57 6.31 9.05
C GLY A 73 9.48 6.45 7.99
N ALA A 74 8.23 6.37 8.42
CA ALA A 74 7.10 6.38 7.51
C ALA A 74 5.94 7.20 8.08
N MET A 75 5.31 8.01 7.24
CA MET A 75 4.03 8.63 7.57
C MET A 75 2.90 7.67 7.22
N ILE A 76 2.00 7.47 8.16
CA ILE A 76 0.83 6.61 7.97
C ILE A 76 -0.39 7.48 7.80
N TYR A 77 -1.15 7.17 6.76
CA TYR A 77 -2.42 7.81 6.44
C TYR A 77 -3.51 6.76 6.37
N ARG A 78 -4.72 7.16 6.75
CA ARG A 78 -5.95 6.39 6.57
C ARG A 78 -6.75 6.99 5.43
N LEU A 79 -7.36 6.18 4.58
CA LEU A 79 -8.29 6.70 3.58
C LEU A 79 -9.55 7.22 4.28
N ALA A 80 -10.03 8.40 3.87
CA ALA A 80 -11.20 9.02 4.51
C ALA A 80 -12.51 8.26 4.25
N ARG A 81 -12.60 7.55 3.12
CA ARG A 81 -13.74 6.70 2.73
C ARG A 81 -13.26 5.54 1.85
N ILE A 82 -14.16 4.60 1.57
CA ILE A 82 -13.91 3.54 0.59
C ILE A 82 -13.79 4.19 -0.81
N PRO A 83 -12.72 3.91 -1.59
CA PRO A 83 -12.64 4.32 -2.98
C PRO A 83 -13.75 3.72 -3.82
N LEU A 84 -14.33 4.51 -4.72
CA LEU A 84 -15.24 4.01 -5.75
C LEU A 84 -14.44 3.26 -6.83
N GLU A 85 -15.13 2.43 -7.62
CA GLU A 85 -14.53 1.64 -8.70
C GLU A 85 -13.58 2.44 -9.61
N ASN A 86 -13.94 3.67 -9.97
CA ASN A 86 -13.14 4.50 -10.87
C ASN A 86 -12.00 5.27 -10.17
N GLU A 87 -11.81 5.09 -8.87
CA GLU A 87 -10.82 5.81 -8.05
C GLU A 87 -9.62 4.95 -7.68
N PHE A 88 -9.64 3.65 -8.00
CA PHE A 88 -8.52 2.76 -7.79
C PHE A 88 -8.36 1.75 -8.93
N VAL A 89 -7.19 1.14 -8.99
CA VAL A 89 -6.93 -0.05 -9.79
C VAL A 89 -6.36 -1.14 -8.89
N VAL A 90 -6.77 -2.39 -9.13
CA VAL A 90 -6.21 -3.55 -8.45
C VAL A 90 -4.82 -3.82 -9.01
N ARG A 91 -3.84 -4.01 -8.14
CA ARG A 91 -2.46 -4.33 -8.51
C ARG A 91 -2.03 -5.72 -8.05
N GLY A 92 -2.89 -6.39 -7.28
CA GLY A 92 -2.73 -7.78 -6.89
C GLY A 92 -1.75 -7.99 -5.74
N TYR A 93 -1.39 -9.25 -5.51
CA TYR A 93 -0.31 -9.63 -4.59
C TYR A 93 1.02 -9.27 -5.25
N THR A 94 1.75 -8.34 -4.62
CA THR A 94 2.88 -7.70 -5.28
C THR A 94 4.09 -8.62 -5.43
N THR A 95 4.59 -8.71 -6.67
CA THR A 95 6.00 -9.03 -6.99
C THR A 95 6.82 -7.77 -7.26
N LEU A 96 6.19 -6.62 -7.48
CA LEU A 96 6.74 -5.26 -7.49
C LEU A 96 5.61 -4.28 -7.16
N PRO A 97 5.87 -3.02 -6.75
CA PRO A 97 4.81 -2.06 -6.41
C PRO A 97 3.82 -1.83 -7.54
N ASP A 98 4.26 -1.89 -8.79
CA ASP A 98 3.43 -1.75 -9.99
C ASP A 98 2.65 -3.01 -10.40
N GLY A 99 2.79 -4.09 -9.62
CA GLY A 99 2.18 -5.38 -9.89
C GLY A 99 2.89 -6.20 -10.95
N LEU A 100 4.10 -5.80 -11.38
CA LEU A 100 4.92 -6.58 -12.30
C LEU A 100 5.65 -7.73 -11.60
N ARG A 101 5.93 -8.77 -12.39
CA ARG A 101 6.80 -9.87 -11.98
C ARG A 101 8.25 -9.57 -12.33
N LEU A 102 9.15 -9.92 -11.42
CA LEU A 102 10.57 -9.98 -11.73
C LEU A 102 10.87 -11.21 -12.61
N PRO A 103 11.87 -11.12 -13.50
CA PRO A 103 12.46 -12.29 -14.13
C PRO A 103 12.93 -13.30 -13.09
N GLU A 104 12.90 -14.58 -13.45
CA GLU A 104 13.34 -15.67 -12.58
C GLU A 104 14.78 -15.44 -12.08
N GLY A 105 15.00 -15.63 -10.78
CA GLY A 105 16.30 -15.41 -10.12
C GLY A 105 16.61 -13.94 -9.75
N GLN A 106 15.79 -12.97 -10.16
CA GLN A 106 15.98 -11.57 -9.75
C GLN A 106 15.26 -11.24 -8.43
N ILE A 107 15.95 -10.51 -7.56
CA ILE A 107 15.44 -10.05 -6.25
C ILE A 107 14.93 -8.61 -6.33
N LYS A 108 15.49 -7.81 -7.26
CA LYS A 108 15.12 -6.41 -7.50
C LYS A 108 15.07 -6.09 -9.01
N ASP A 109 14.28 -5.09 -9.40
CA ASP A 109 14.28 -4.54 -10.76
C ASP A 109 15.42 -3.53 -10.96
N ALA A 110 15.57 -3.02 -12.18
CA ALA A 110 16.56 -2.00 -12.52
C ALA A 110 16.37 -0.67 -11.76
N ALA A 111 15.17 -0.43 -11.23
CA ALA A 111 14.82 0.73 -10.44
C ALA A 111 14.97 0.48 -8.92
N GLY A 112 15.45 -0.69 -8.50
CA GLY A 112 15.70 -1.05 -7.11
C GLY A 112 14.48 -1.54 -6.31
N TYR A 113 13.32 -1.72 -6.94
CA TYR A 113 12.13 -2.29 -6.30
C TYR A 113 12.23 -3.81 -6.19
N ARG A 114 11.62 -4.39 -5.16
CA ARG A 114 11.76 -5.82 -4.85
C ARG A 114 10.42 -6.54 -4.84
N VAL A 115 10.49 -7.88 -4.84
CA VAL A 115 9.34 -8.74 -4.54
C VAL A 115 8.73 -8.40 -3.19
N GLY A 116 7.46 -7.99 -3.23
CA GLY A 116 6.62 -7.83 -2.06
C GLY A 116 6.34 -9.19 -1.41
N THR A 117 6.23 -9.24 -0.09
CA THR A 117 5.98 -10.52 0.62
C THR A 117 4.51 -10.94 0.61
N GLY A 118 3.70 -10.44 -0.33
CA GLY A 118 2.31 -10.87 -0.52
C GLY A 118 1.24 -9.99 0.12
N ALA A 119 1.47 -8.69 0.29
CA ALA A 119 0.36 -7.78 0.55
C ALA A 119 -0.40 -7.47 -0.75
N LEU A 120 -1.73 -7.61 -0.70
CA LEU A 120 -2.62 -7.15 -1.76
C LEU A 120 -2.57 -5.62 -1.81
N GLN A 121 -2.22 -5.07 -2.97
CA GLN A 121 -2.12 -3.65 -3.20
C GLN A 121 -3.12 -3.13 -4.22
N TYR A 122 -3.43 -1.86 -4.04
CA TYR A 122 -4.31 -1.09 -4.91
C TYR A 122 -3.64 0.26 -5.15
N ALA A 123 -3.85 0.85 -6.33
CA ALA A 123 -3.33 2.17 -6.63
C ALA A 123 -4.48 3.15 -6.83
N LEU A 124 -4.44 4.28 -6.12
CA LEU A 124 -5.35 5.40 -6.35
C LEU A 124 -5.03 6.04 -7.70
N THR A 125 -6.04 6.22 -8.54
CA THR A 125 -5.91 6.79 -9.90
C THR A 125 -5.89 8.32 -9.91
N LYS A 126 -6.41 8.95 -8.85
CA LYS A 126 -6.49 10.39 -8.63
C LYS A 126 -6.18 10.73 -7.16
N PRO A 127 -5.94 12.01 -6.81
CA PRO A 127 -5.78 12.41 -5.41
C PRO A 127 -7.01 11.96 -4.62
N PHE A 128 -6.78 11.41 -3.43
CA PHE A 128 -7.82 10.86 -2.59
C PHE A 128 -7.71 11.40 -1.17
N PRO A 129 -8.82 11.79 -0.53
CA PRO A 129 -8.81 12.36 0.81
C PRO A 129 -8.32 11.34 1.84
N VAL A 130 -7.41 11.79 2.69
CA VAL A 130 -6.78 10.98 3.73
C VAL A 130 -6.78 11.69 5.08
N THR A 131 -6.71 10.91 6.15
CA THR A 131 -6.46 11.38 7.50
C THR A 131 -5.07 10.93 7.91
N TYR A 132 -4.20 11.87 8.29
CA TYR A 132 -2.91 11.53 8.88
C TYR A 132 -3.12 10.83 10.22
N LEU A 133 -2.50 9.65 10.36
CA LEU A 133 -2.57 8.85 11.58
C LEU A 133 -1.36 9.03 12.46
N GLY A 134 -0.18 9.34 11.90
CA GLY A 134 1.03 9.46 12.70
C GLY A 134 2.33 9.11 11.98
N LEU A 135 3.42 9.31 12.70
CA LEU A 135 4.78 9.01 12.25
C LEU A 135 5.23 7.69 12.87
N LEU A 136 5.57 6.73 12.02
CA LEU A 136 6.21 5.48 12.41
C LEU A 136 7.73 5.64 12.33
N ARG A 137 8.43 5.54 13.47
CA ARG A 137 9.89 5.66 13.52
C ARG A 137 10.59 4.39 12.99
N PRO A 138 11.86 4.46 12.50
CA PRO A 138 12.59 3.35 11.85
C PRO A 138 12.60 1.99 12.57
N HIS A 139 12.44 1.95 13.89
CA HIS A 139 12.44 0.73 14.70
C HIS A 139 11.15 0.51 15.49
N GLN A 140 10.14 1.34 15.22
CA GLN A 140 8.83 1.21 15.85
C GLN A 140 7.97 0.27 15.02
N GLY A 141 7.42 -0.76 15.66
CA GLY A 141 6.39 -1.58 15.05
C GLY A 141 5.08 -0.81 14.92
N PHE A 142 4.38 -0.98 13.80
CA PHE A 142 3.12 -0.31 13.57
C PHE A 142 2.02 -0.82 14.51
N ASP A 143 1.57 0.05 15.42
CA ASP A 143 0.35 -0.13 16.21
C ASP A 143 -0.45 1.16 16.19
N ILE A 144 -1.67 1.09 15.65
CA ILE A 144 -2.60 2.22 15.49
C ILE A 144 -2.83 2.99 16.80
N ARG A 145 -2.75 2.32 17.96
CA ARG A 145 -2.93 2.93 19.29
C ARG A 145 -1.72 3.76 19.72
N THR A 146 -0.56 3.51 19.13
CA THR A 146 0.72 4.13 19.53
C THR A 146 1.18 5.21 18.55
N ILE A 147 0.65 5.21 17.33
CA ILE A 147 1.00 6.20 16.31
C ILE A 147 0.01 7.36 16.24
N ALA A 148 -1.22 7.19 16.74
CA ALA A 148 -2.22 8.24 16.79
C ALA A 148 -1.67 9.46 17.54
N PRO A 149 -1.83 10.69 17.00
CA PRO A 149 -1.37 11.91 17.64
C PRO A 149 -2.06 12.19 18.98
#